data_AF-A0A3M1D0J2-F1
#
_entry.id   AF-A0A3M1D0J2-F1
#
_cell.length_a   1.000
_cell.length_b   1.000
_cell.length_c   1.000
_cell.angle_alpha   90.00
_cell.angle_beta   90.00
_cell.angle_gamma   90.00
#
_symmetry.space_group_name_H-M   'P 1'
#
loop_
_entity.id
_entity.type
_entity.pdbx_description
1 polymer ?
#
loop_
_entity_poly.entity_id
_entity_poly.type
_entity_poly.pdbx_seq_one_letter_code
_entity_poly.pdbx_strand_id
1 'polypeptide(L)'
;LSRQVEQRGGEKRPQLSDLRESGAIEQDADVVMFVYRPEFYLSHLDRDDPKYREVEGKAEIIVAKQRNGPTGVVHLSFLKDYTRFENLERMHKELPPEATPVVGDGDVPF
;
A
#
# COMPACT_ATOMS: atom_id res chain seq x y z
N LEU A 1 -13.08 -14.16 -6.72
CA LEU A 1 -11.97 -13.67 -5.87
C LEU A 1 -11.49 -14.83 -5.02
N SER A 2 -10.25 -15.27 -5.19
CA SER A 2 -9.70 -16.41 -4.43
C SER A 2 -9.39 -15.96 -3.00
N ARG A 3 -9.84 -16.74 -1.99
CA ARG A 3 -9.53 -16.50 -0.56
C ARG A 3 -8.25 -17.24 -0.12
N GLN A 4 -7.47 -17.76 -1.07
CA GLN A 4 -6.26 -18.54 -0.81
C GLN A 4 -5.24 -17.80 0.07
N VAL A 5 -5.15 -16.47 -0.04
CA VAL A 5 -4.24 -15.67 0.80
C VAL A 5 -4.56 -15.78 2.30
N GLU A 6 -5.83 -16.00 2.66
CA GLU A 6 -6.27 -16.10 4.05
C GLU A 6 -6.07 -17.49 4.64
N GLN A 7 -5.95 -18.51 3.78
CA GLN A 7 -5.74 -19.91 4.17
C GLN A 7 -4.25 -20.23 4.34
N ARG A 8 -3.36 -19.40 3.79
CA ARG A 8 -1.92 -19.56 3.91
C ARG A 8 -1.50 -19.29 5.37
N GLY A 9 -0.93 -20.28 6.04
CA GLY A 9 -0.29 -20.10 7.34
C GLY A 9 0.92 -19.17 7.19
N GLY A 10 0.95 -18.08 7.96
CA GLY A 10 2.02 -17.07 7.92
C GLY A 10 1.50 -15.67 7.62
N GLU A 11 2.36 -14.85 7.03
CA GLU A 11 2.05 -13.46 6.68
C GLU A 11 1.01 -13.44 5.54
N LYS A 12 -0.15 -12.81 5.77
CA LYS A 12 -1.30 -12.75 4.85
C LYS A 12 -1.07 -11.78 3.67
N ARG A 13 0.17 -11.75 3.19
CA ARG A 13 0.64 -10.91 2.10
C ARG A 13 0.25 -11.55 0.75
N PRO A 14 -0.45 -10.83 -0.14
CA PRO A 14 -0.79 -11.33 -1.46
C PRO A 14 0.44 -11.61 -2.33
N GLN A 15 0.35 -12.65 -3.15
CA GLN A 15 1.41 -13.06 -4.07
C GLN A 15 0.81 -13.49 -5.42
N LEU A 16 1.63 -13.53 -6.48
CA LEU A 16 1.15 -13.87 -7.83
C LEU A 16 0.45 -15.24 -7.90
N SER A 17 0.91 -16.23 -7.13
CA SER A 17 0.28 -17.55 -7.13
C SER A 17 -1.17 -17.52 -6.65
N ASP A 18 -1.59 -16.50 -5.88
CA ASP A 18 -2.98 -16.35 -5.44
C ASP A 18 -3.90 -15.97 -6.62
N LEU A 19 -3.32 -15.53 -7.75
CA LEU A 19 -4.01 -15.30 -9.02
C LEU A 19 -3.97 -16.51 -9.94
N ARG A 20 -3.35 -17.63 -9.55
CA ARG A 20 -3.20 -18.80 -10.43
C ARG A 20 -4.54 -19.40 -10.86
N GLU A 21 -5.57 -19.32 -10.01
CA GLU A 21 -6.95 -19.72 -10.35
C GLU A 21 -7.62 -18.79 -11.36
N SER A 22 -7.06 -17.58 -11.57
CA SER A 22 -7.57 -16.63 -12.56
C SER A 22 -7.05 -16.89 -13.99
N GLY A 23 -6.21 -17.92 -14.17
CA GLY A 23 -5.73 -18.37 -15.47
C GLY A 23 -4.84 -17.32 -16.15
N ALA A 24 -5.34 -16.73 -17.22
CA ALA A 24 -4.56 -15.88 -18.13
C ALA A 24 -4.15 -14.52 -17.52
N ILE A 25 -4.84 -14.03 -16.48
CA ILE A 25 -4.60 -12.68 -15.92
C ILE A 25 -3.16 -12.55 -15.37
N GLU A 26 -2.64 -13.59 -14.72
CA GLU A 26 -1.25 -13.59 -14.23
C GLU A 26 -0.25 -13.49 -15.39
N GLN A 27 -0.53 -14.14 -16.53
CA GLN A 27 0.39 -14.22 -17.65
C GLN A 27 0.30 -13.00 -18.58
N ASP A 28 -0.91 -12.49 -18.79
CA ASP A 28 -1.20 -11.46 -19.79
C ASP A 28 -1.02 -10.04 -19.27
N ALA A 29 -1.16 -9.81 -17.96
CA ALA A 29 -1.00 -8.48 -17.39
C ALA A 29 0.44 -7.95 -17.56
N ASP A 30 0.58 -6.70 -18.00
CA ASP A 30 1.88 -6.03 -18.03
C ASP A 30 2.34 -5.62 -16.62
N VAL A 31 1.38 -5.23 -15.77
CA VAL A 31 1.59 -4.82 -14.38
C VAL A 31 0.58 -5.52 -13.47
N VAL A 32 1.06 -6.06 -12.35
CA VAL A 32 0.21 -6.57 -11.27
C VAL A 32 0.63 -5.89 -9.98
N MET A 33 -0.32 -5.22 -9.33
CA MET A 33 -0.13 -4.58 -8.04
C MET A 33 -1.10 -5.14 -7.01
N PHE A 34 -0.60 -5.43 -5.82
CA PHE A 34 -1.42 -5.80 -4.67
C PHE A 34 -1.47 -4.66 -3.67
N VAL A 35 -2.64 -4.45 -3.09
CA VAL A 35 -2.83 -3.56 -1.94
C VAL A 35 -2.77 -4.42 -0.69
N TYR A 36 -1.86 -4.10 0.23
CA TYR A 36 -1.72 -4.78 1.51
C TYR A 36 -1.78 -3.77 2.65
N ARG A 37 -2.63 -4.05 3.65
CA ARG A 37 -2.78 -3.25 4.86
C ARG A 37 -2.48 -4.13 6.08
N PRO A 38 -1.25 -4.08 6.62
CA PRO A 38 -0.87 -4.95 7.74
C PRO A 38 -1.76 -4.73 8.96
N GLU A 39 -2.19 -3.49 9.22
CA GLU A 39 -3.11 -3.14 10.31
C GLU A 39 -4.44 -3.89 10.27
N PHE A 40 -4.93 -4.29 9.09
CA PHE A 40 -6.18 -5.04 8.96
C PHE A 40 -6.02 -6.46 9.52
N TYR A 41 -4.85 -7.06 9.36
CA TYR A 41 -4.57 -8.41 9.85
C TYR A 41 -4.14 -8.42 11.33
N LEU A 42 -3.64 -7.30 11.83
CA LEU A 42 -3.28 -7.10 13.24
C LEU A 42 -4.39 -6.45 14.07
N SER A 43 -5.60 -6.29 13.53
CA SER A 43 -6.72 -5.61 14.21
C SER A 43 -7.25 -6.32 15.46
N HIS A 44 -6.77 -7.53 15.74
CA HIS A 44 -7.08 -8.31 16.94
C HIS A 44 -6.16 -7.98 18.12
N LEU A 45 -5.04 -7.28 17.87
CA LEU A 45 -4.14 -6.79 18.90
C LEU A 45 -4.68 -5.49 19.50
N ASP A 46 -4.23 -5.18 20.72
CA ASP A 46 -4.49 -3.89 21.36
C ASP A 46 -3.84 -2.75 20.56
N ARG A 47 -4.45 -1.56 20.58
CA ARG A 47 -3.90 -0.37 19.92
C ARG A 47 -2.58 0.07 20.54
N ASP A 48 -2.36 -0.22 21.82
CA ASP A 48 -1.11 0.07 22.51
C ASP A 48 -0.02 -1.00 22.29
N ASP A 49 -0.35 -2.12 21.62
CA ASP A 49 0.65 -3.14 21.25
C ASP A 49 1.69 -2.53 20.30
N PRO A 50 3.00 -2.65 20.58
CA PRO A 50 4.05 -2.13 19.72
C PRO A 50 3.91 -2.56 18.25
N LYS A 51 3.49 -3.80 17.99
CA LYS A 51 3.31 -4.33 16.63
C LYS A 51 2.15 -3.66 15.91
N TYR A 52 1.07 -3.32 16.62
CA TYR A 52 -0.06 -2.60 16.02
C TYR A 52 0.34 -1.15 15.70
N ARG A 53 0.99 -0.47 16.65
CA ARG A 53 1.46 0.91 16.48
C ARG A 53 2.42 1.08 15.32
N GLU A 54 3.27 0.09 15.07
CA GLU A 54 4.20 0.13 13.93
C GLU A 54 3.51 0.11 12.57
N VAL A 55 2.30 -0.47 12.47
CA VAL A 55 1.57 -0.64 11.20
C VAL A 55 0.33 0.24 11.07
N GLU A 56 -0.07 0.92 12.15
CA GLU A 56 -1.27 1.75 12.18
C GLU A 56 -1.20 2.84 11.11
N GLY A 57 -2.24 2.92 10.28
CA GLY A 57 -2.32 3.89 9.19
C GLY A 57 -1.31 3.66 8.06
N LYS A 58 -0.58 2.54 8.04
CA LYS A 58 0.33 2.19 6.94
C LYS A 58 -0.31 1.23 5.96
N ALA A 59 0.00 1.43 4.69
CA ALA A 59 -0.35 0.53 3.62
C ALA A 59 0.83 0.31 2.67
N GLU A 60 0.79 -0.79 1.95
CA GLU A 60 1.79 -1.17 0.97
C GLU A 60 1.13 -1.42 -0.38
N ILE A 61 1.74 -0.86 -1.43
CA ILE A 61 1.50 -1.26 -2.81
C ILE A 61 2.66 -2.15 -3.23
N ILE A 62 2.35 -3.41 -3.50
CA ILE A 62 3.33 -4.42 -3.90
C ILE A 62 3.23 -4.58 -5.41
N VAL A 63 4.23 -4.06 -6.13
CA VAL A 63 4.38 -4.27 -7.57
C VAL A 63 4.95 -5.67 -7.78
N ALA A 64 4.06 -6.65 -7.93
CA ALA A 64 4.42 -8.06 -8.02
C ALA A 64 4.84 -8.47 -9.45
N LYS A 65 4.34 -7.76 -10.47
CA LYS A 65 4.75 -7.94 -11.87
C LYS A 65 4.85 -6.57 -12.54
N GLN A 66 5.90 -6.40 -13.33
CA GLN A 66 6.11 -5.24 -14.20
C GLN A 66 7.00 -5.70 -15.37
N ARG A 67 6.44 -5.85 -16.58
CA ARG A 67 7.18 -6.42 -17.72
C ARG A 67 8.37 -5.57 -18.16
N ASN A 68 8.25 -4.25 -18.07
CA ASN A 68 9.21 -3.29 -18.61
C ASN A 68 9.84 -2.41 -17.52
N GLY A 69 10.01 -2.94 -16.31
CA GLY A 69 10.49 -2.13 -15.19
C GLY A 69 10.64 -2.91 -13.89
N PRO A 70 11.05 -2.23 -12.82
CA PRO A 70 11.32 -2.88 -11.55
C PRO A 70 10.01 -3.30 -10.84
N THR A 71 10.12 -4.40 -10.09
CA THR A 71 9.16 -4.79 -9.06
C THR A 71 9.63 -4.24 -7.71
N GLY A 72 8.73 -4.18 -6.73
CA GLY A 72 9.07 -3.64 -5.41
C GLY A 72 7.85 -3.31 -4.56
N VAL A 73 8.11 -2.67 -3.42
CA VAL A 73 7.09 -2.29 -2.44
C VAL A 73 7.14 -0.79 -2.24
N VAL A 74 6.01 -0.13 -2.42
CA VAL A 74 5.83 1.30 -2.14
C VAL A 74 5.00 1.43 -0.87
N HIS A 75 5.53 2.16 0.11
CA HIS A 75 4.85 2.40 1.38
C HIS A 75 4.02 3.68 1.31
N LEU A 76 2.79 3.61 1.78
CA LEU A 76 1.80 4.69 1.76
C LEU A 76 1.19 4.88 3.15
N SER A 77 0.61 6.05 3.38
CA SER A 77 -0.31 6.30 4.49
C SER A 77 -1.74 5.98 4.05
N PHE A 78 -2.56 5.43 4.95
CA PHE A 78 -3.96 5.11 4.73
C PHE A 78 -4.86 5.84 5.73
N LEU A 79 -5.66 6.78 5.22
CA LEU A 79 -6.64 7.54 5.99
C LEU A 79 -7.98 6.78 6.01
N LYS A 80 -8.25 6.07 7.11
CA LYS A 80 -9.41 5.18 7.29
C LYS A 80 -10.75 5.88 7.04
N ASP A 81 -10.91 7.09 7.57
CA ASP A 81 -12.16 7.85 7.51
C ASP A 81 -12.57 8.20 6.07
N TYR A 82 -11.59 8.27 5.16
CA TYR A 82 -11.80 8.63 3.76
C TYR A 82 -11.53 7.48 2.79
N THR A 83 -11.08 6.32 3.29
CA THR A 83 -10.60 5.20 2.45
C THR A 83 -9.56 5.68 1.42
N ARG A 84 -8.64 6.56 1.84
CA ARG A 84 -7.69 7.26 0.96
C ARG A 84 -6.25 6.85 1.23
N PHE A 85 -5.49 6.64 0.16
CA PHE A 85 -4.04 6.44 0.22
C PHE A 85 -3.30 7.74 -0.07
N GLU A 86 -2.30 8.06 0.73
CA GLU A 86 -1.44 9.23 0.55
C GLU A 86 0.05 8.84 0.59
N ASN A 87 0.89 9.69 0.00
CA ASN A 87 2.34 9.49 0.07
C ASN A 87 2.80 9.55 1.53
N LEU A 88 3.53 8.53 1.97
CA LEU A 88 3.99 8.44 3.36
C LEU A 88 4.88 9.65 3.74
N GLU A 89 5.66 10.18 2.80
CA GLU A 89 6.50 11.39 3.02
C GLU A 89 5.70 12.67 3.24
N ARG A 90 4.44 12.78 2.79
CA ARG A 90 3.62 13.98 3.04
C ARG A 90 3.18 14.11 4.49
N MET A 91 3.30 13.06 5.30
CA MET A 91 3.04 13.14 6.75
C MET A 91 4.19 13.78 7.54
N HIS A 92 5.35 14.06 6.92
CA HIS A 92 6.52 14.66 7.59
C HIS A 92 6.93 16.03 7.04
N LYS A 93 5.98 16.78 6.46
CA LYS A 93 6.10 18.25 6.40
C LYS A 93 5.16 18.85 7.44
N GLU A 94 5.60 18.83 8.70
CA GLU A 94 5.35 20.01 9.52
C GLU A 94 5.96 21.18 8.74
N LEU A 95 5.12 21.93 8.06
CA LEU A 95 5.54 23.20 7.49
C LEU A 95 6.14 24.00 8.65
N PRO A 96 7.35 24.57 8.52
CA PRO A 96 7.80 25.56 9.49
C PRO A 96 6.68 26.60 9.62
N PRO A 97 6.45 27.16 10.81
CA PRO A 97 5.32 28.07 11.06
C PRO A 97 5.25 29.28 10.11
N GLU A 98 6.35 29.56 9.39
CA GLU A 98 6.49 30.66 8.43
C GLU A 98 6.37 30.25 6.95
N ALA A 99 6.18 28.96 6.65
CA ALA A 99 6.02 28.52 5.26
C ALA A 99 4.59 28.80 4.77
N THR A 100 4.41 29.95 4.14
CA THR A 100 3.19 30.23 3.36
C THR A 100 3.04 29.18 2.26
N PRO A 101 1.87 28.53 2.13
CA PRO A 101 1.62 27.62 1.03
C PRO A 101 1.72 28.41 -0.28
N VAL A 102 2.71 28.10 -1.09
CA VAL A 102 2.75 28.61 -2.46
C VAL A 102 1.71 27.80 -3.22
N VAL A 103 0.54 28.39 -3.44
CA VAL A 103 -0.46 27.84 -4.36
C VAL A 103 0.14 27.99 -5.74
N GLY A 104 0.73 26.92 -6.26
CA GLY A 104 1.23 26.89 -7.62
C GLY A 104 0.04 26.88 -8.57
N ASP A 105 -0.26 28.04 -9.16
CA ASP A 105 -1.04 28.09 -10.38
C ASP A 105 -0.35 27.20 -11.41
N GLY A 106 -1.10 26.24 -11.94
CA GLY A 106 -0.58 25.10 -12.67
C GLY A 106 0.33 25.49 -13.83
N ASP A 107 1.61 25.18 -13.68
CA ASP A 107 2.52 24.78 -14.76
C ASP A 107 3.80 24.23 -14.14
N VAL A 108 3.90 22.91 -14.06
CA VAL A 108 5.19 22.22 -13.88
C VAL A 108 5.46 21.40 -15.15
N PRO A 109 6.48 21.76 -15.95
CA PRO A 109 6.87 20.96 -17.10
C PRO A 109 7.82 19.85 -16.63
N PHE A 110 7.33 18.61 -16.77
CA PHE A 110 8.04 17.31 -16.59
C PHE A 110 8.57 16.98 -15.19
#